data_AF-A0A5N3XVI2-F1
#
_entry.id   AF-A0A5N3XVI2-F1
#
_cell.length_a   1.000
_cell.length_b   1.000
_cell.length_c   1.000
_cell.angle_alpha   90.00
_cell.angle_beta   90.00
_cell.angle_gamma   90.00
#
_symmetry.space_group_name_H-M   'P 1'
#
loop_
_entity.id
_entity.type
_entity.pdbx_description
1 polymer ?
#
loop_
_entity_poly.entity_id
_entity_poly.type
_entity_poly.pdbx_seq_one_letter_code
_entity_poly.pdbx_strand_id
1 'polypeptide(L)'
;MQVSLSVSLLLNFLNILLFPSNAIVCPTLTVDLINFLHTPDSVYRLSLLKYKASPEAVDAKMEVKQCVNKLSLENKLIISEILKKILLVCNTSVKLY
;
A
#
# COMPACT_ATOMS: atom_id res chain seq x y z
N MET A 1 36.03 -9.09 17.36
CA MET A 1 34.79 -8.28 17.32
C MET A 1 33.66 -9.16 17.84
N GLN A 2 33.32 -9.03 19.12
CA GLN A 2 32.29 -9.86 19.76
C GLN A 2 31.00 -9.03 19.81
N VAL A 3 30.00 -9.43 19.03
CA VAL A 3 28.68 -8.77 19.02
C VAL A 3 27.90 -9.29 20.21
N SER A 4 27.98 -8.62 21.35
CA SER A 4 27.09 -8.85 22.50
C SER A 4 25.73 -8.20 22.20
N LEU A 5 24.86 -8.91 21.49
CA LEU A 5 23.44 -8.56 21.40
C LEU A 5 22.80 -8.76 22.78
N SER A 6 22.52 -7.65 23.46
CA SER A 6 21.78 -7.68 24.74
C SER A 6 20.44 -8.40 24.56
N VAL A 7 20.09 -9.25 25.51
CA VAL A 7 18.81 -9.99 25.55
C VAL A 7 17.62 -9.05 25.37
N SER A 8 17.70 -7.80 25.87
CA SER A 8 16.69 -6.77 25.69
C SER A 8 16.51 -6.31 24.23
N LEU A 9 17.59 -6.26 23.44
CA LEU A 9 17.50 -5.94 22.01
C LEU A 9 16.79 -7.06 21.26
N LEU A 10 17.16 -8.31 21.55
CA LEU A 10 16.52 -9.50 20.96
C LEU A 10 15.03 -9.54 21.29
N LEU A 11 14.64 -9.25 22.54
CA LEU A 11 13.25 -9.14 22.97
C LEU A 11 12.49 -8.04 22.22
N ASN A 12 13.08 -6.87 22.00
CA ASN A 12 12.43 -5.78 21.25
C ASN A 12 12.23 -6.14 19.76
N PHE A 13 13.22 -6.75 19.11
CA PHE A 13 13.07 -7.23 17.73
C PHE A 13 12.02 -8.33 17.63
N LEU A 14 12.02 -9.27 18.58
CA LEU A 14 11.02 -10.32 18.67
C LEU A 14 9.62 -9.73 18.90
N ASN A 15 9.49 -8.69 19.73
CA ASN A 15 8.23 -7.98 19.95
C ASN A 15 7.68 -7.34 18.67
N ILE A 16 8.54 -6.74 17.86
CA ILE A 16 8.15 -6.14 16.57
C ILE A 16 7.74 -7.21 15.55
N LEU A 17 8.38 -8.39 15.59
CA LEU A 17 8.11 -9.51 14.68
C LEU A 17 6.91 -10.38 15.11
N LEU A 18 6.62 -10.49 16.40
CA LEU A 18 5.55 -11.32 16.97
C LEU A 18 4.26 -10.56 17.28
N PHE A 19 4.29 -9.24 17.43
CA PHE A 19 3.04 -8.50 17.56
C PHE A 19 2.31 -8.54 16.22
N PRO A 20 1.04 -9.01 16.17
CA PRO A 20 0.21 -8.72 15.03
C PRO A 20 0.14 -7.19 14.95
N SER A 21 0.88 -6.62 14.00
CA SER A 21 0.77 -5.20 13.73
C SER A 21 -0.70 -4.98 13.40
N ASN A 22 -1.39 -4.22 14.25
CA ASN A 22 -2.75 -3.72 14.01
C ASN A 22 -2.68 -2.72 12.87
N ALA A 23 -2.28 -3.20 11.69
CA ALA A 23 -2.02 -2.42 10.52
C ALA A 23 -3.37 -2.17 9.85
N ILE A 24 -4.08 -1.18 10.39
CA ILE A 24 -5.18 -0.54 9.67
C ILE A 24 -4.60 -0.01 8.36
N VAL A 25 -5.25 -0.35 7.25
CA VAL A 25 -4.78 0.16 5.96
C VAL A 25 -4.93 1.68 5.96
N CYS A 26 -3.86 2.39 5.61
CA CYS A 26 -3.88 3.84 5.50
C CYS A 26 -5.00 4.27 4.54
N PRO A 27 -5.98 5.09 4.97
CA PRO A 27 -7.10 5.51 4.12
C PRO A 27 -6.62 6.18 2.83
N THR A 28 -5.52 6.92 2.90
CA THR A 28 -4.89 7.58 1.75
C THR A 28 -4.39 6.57 0.72
N LEU A 29 -3.85 5.43 1.16
CA LEU A 29 -3.40 4.34 0.28
C LEU A 29 -4.59 3.70 -0.44
N THR A 30 -5.71 3.49 0.25
CA THR A 30 -6.93 2.97 -0.35
C THR A 30 -7.44 3.88 -1.47
N VAL A 31 -7.58 5.17 -1.20
CA VAL A 31 -8.03 6.16 -2.19
C VAL A 31 -7.08 6.18 -3.39
N ASP A 32 -5.79 6.08 -3.15
CA ASP A 32 -4.77 6.06 -4.20
C ASP A 32 -4.84 4.85 -5.10
N LEU A 33 -5.05 3.66 -4.54
CA LEU A 33 -5.18 2.44 -5.33
C LEU A 33 -6.43 2.49 -6.23
N ILE A 34 -7.52 3.04 -5.72
CA ILE A 34 -8.74 3.27 -6.51
C ILE A 34 -8.47 4.30 -7.62
N ASN A 35 -7.84 5.43 -7.29
CA ASN A 35 -7.50 6.45 -8.29
C ASN A 35 -6.53 5.90 -9.33
N PHE A 36 -5.55 5.11 -8.93
CA PHE A 36 -4.58 4.47 -9.80
C PHE A 36 -5.27 3.59 -10.85
N LEU A 37 -6.31 2.83 -10.47
CA LEU A 37 -7.04 1.96 -11.38
C LEU A 37 -7.98 2.72 -12.33
N HIS A 38 -8.68 3.75 -11.83
CA HIS A 38 -9.85 4.32 -12.51
C HIS A 38 -9.67 5.72 -13.06
N THR A 39 -8.77 6.53 -12.51
CA THR A 39 -8.62 7.92 -12.95
C THR A 39 -7.69 8.04 -14.17
N PRO A 40 -7.90 9.05 -15.03
CA PRO A 40 -6.99 9.36 -16.13
C PRO A 40 -5.57 9.69 -15.64
N ASP A 41 -4.56 9.49 -16.49
CA ASP A 41 -3.15 9.71 -16.14
C ASP A 41 -2.86 11.13 -15.66
N SER A 42 -3.45 12.15 -16.29
CA SER A 42 -3.28 13.55 -15.89
C SER A 42 -3.82 13.80 -14.47
N VAL A 43 -5.00 13.27 -14.16
CA VAL A 43 -5.65 13.41 -12.86
C VAL A 43 -4.87 12.66 -11.79
N TYR A 44 -4.45 11.42 -12.09
CA TYR A 44 -3.67 10.64 -11.15
C TYR A 44 -2.31 11.27 -10.87
N ARG A 45 -1.61 11.79 -11.89
CA ARG A 45 -0.32 12.46 -11.71
C ARG A 45 -0.43 13.68 -10.82
N LEU A 46 -1.51 14.46 -10.95
CA LEU A 46 -1.80 15.57 -10.03
C LEU A 46 -2.04 15.07 -8.59
N SER A 47 -2.74 13.95 -8.43
CA SER A 47 -2.99 13.35 -7.11
C SER A 47 -1.71 12.92 -6.39
N LEU A 48 -0.61 12.64 -7.10
CA LEU A 48 0.69 12.28 -6.52
C LEU A 48 1.43 13.45 -5.88
N LEU A 49 1.09 14.71 -6.22
CA LEU A 49 1.75 15.89 -5.66
C LEU A 49 1.66 15.97 -4.13
N LYS A 50 0.61 15.39 -3.54
CA LYS A 50 0.41 15.36 -2.08
C LYS A 50 1.51 14.61 -1.33
N TYR A 51 2.26 13.73 -2.00
CA TYR A 51 3.34 12.96 -1.40
C TYR A 51 4.70 13.65 -1.40
N LYS A 52 4.83 14.78 -2.14
CA LYS A 52 6.13 15.45 -2.33
C LYS A 52 7.23 14.46 -2.77
N ALA A 53 6.85 13.47 -3.59
CA ALA A 53 7.76 12.44 -4.09
C ALA A 53 8.74 13.02 -5.11
N SER A 54 9.90 12.36 -5.27
CA SER A 54 10.86 12.76 -6.31
C SER A 54 10.28 12.54 -7.71
N PRO A 55 10.76 13.29 -8.73
CA PRO A 55 10.30 13.11 -10.11
C PRO A 55 10.46 11.66 -10.59
N GLU A 56 11.56 11.00 -10.22
CA GLU A 56 11.87 9.62 -10.61
C GLU A 56 10.84 8.64 -10.04
N ALA A 57 10.42 8.83 -8.78
CA ALA A 57 9.42 7.98 -8.14
C ALA A 57 8.03 8.17 -8.76
N VAL A 58 7.69 9.41 -9.14
CA VAL A 58 6.45 9.73 -9.85
C VAL A 58 6.43 9.07 -11.22
N ASP A 59 7.51 9.20 -11.99
CA ASP A 59 7.59 8.66 -13.34
C ASP A 59 7.57 7.13 -13.35
N ALA A 60 8.30 6.48 -12.43
CA ALA A 60 8.21 5.03 -12.23
C ALA A 60 6.78 4.57 -11.88
N LYS A 61 6.08 5.30 -11.01
CA LYS A 61 4.68 4.97 -10.67
C LYS A 61 3.75 5.16 -11.87
N MET A 62 3.98 6.18 -12.69
CA MET A 62 3.22 6.45 -13.90
C MET A 62 3.45 5.38 -14.98
N GLU A 63 4.67 4.85 -15.12
CA GLU A 63 4.96 3.75 -16.04
C GLU A 63 4.12 2.51 -15.72
N VAL A 64 4.05 2.13 -14.43
CA VAL A 64 3.20 1.02 -13.99
C VAL A 64 1.72 1.32 -14.25
N LYS A 65 1.27 2.57 -14.02
CA LYS A 65 -0.11 2.97 -14.33
C LYS A 65 -0.43 2.81 -15.81
N GLN A 66 0.48 3.21 -16.70
CA GLN A 66 0.29 3.09 -18.15
C GLN A 66 0.16 1.63 -18.59
N CYS A 67 0.88 0.72 -17.94
CA CYS A 67 0.70 -0.72 -18.15
C CYS A 67 -0.70 -1.17 -17.71
N VAL A 68 -1.11 -0.79 -16.50
CA VAL A 68 -2.41 -1.14 -15.92
C VAL A 68 -3.58 -0.51 -16.70
N ASN A 69 -3.38 0.63 -17.33
CA ASN A 69 -4.40 1.29 -18.16
C ASN A 69 -4.80 0.44 -19.38
N LYS A 70 -3.89 -0.40 -19.90
CA LYS A 70 -4.14 -1.31 -21.03
C LYS A 70 -5.06 -2.47 -20.68
N LEU A 71 -5.32 -2.71 -19.39
CA LEU A 71 -6.29 -3.71 -18.96
C LEU A 71 -7.71 -3.32 -19.38
N SER A 72 -8.52 -4.33 -19.72
CA SER A 72 -9.95 -4.13 -19.98
C SER A 72 -10.65 -3.55 -18.74
N LEU A 73 -11.78 -2.88 -18.96
CA LEU A 73 -12.61 -2.36 -17.87
C LEU A 73 -13.03 -3.47 -16.91
N GLU A 74 -13.39 -4.64 -17.44
CA GLU A 74 -13.75 -5.83 -16.66
C GLU A 74 -12.61 -6.25 -15.71
N ASN A 75 -11.38 -6.34 -16.22
CA ASN A 75 -10.22 -6.69 -15.40
C ASN A 75 -9.97 -5.65 -14.29
N LYS A 76 -10.15 -4.36 -14.58
CA LYS A 76 -10.02 -3.29 -13.57
C LYS A 76 -11.09 -3.39 -12.48
N LEU A 77 -12.32 -3.79 -12.85
CA LEU A 77 -13.41 -4.03 -11.88
C LEU A 77 -13.11 -5.24 -11.00
N ILE A 78 -12.67 -6.36 -11.57
CA ILE A 78 -12.28 -7.57 -10.82
C ILE A 78 -11.17 -7.23 -9.82
N ILE A 79 -10.12 -6.52 -10.25
CA ILE A 79 -9.03 -6.08 -9.37
C ILE A 79 -9.55 -5.18 -8.25
N SER A 80 -10.49 -4.28 -8.55
CA SER A 80 -11.09 -3.39 -7.55
C SER A 80 -11.88 -4.17 -6.51
N GLU A 81 -12.62 -5.20 -6.91
CA GLU A 81 -13.36 -6.07 -5.98
C GLU A 81 -12.42 -6.91 -5.10
N ILE A 82 -11.33 -7.44 -5.67
CA ILE A 82 -10.29 -8.12 -4.91
C ILE A 82 -9.66 -7.15 -3.90
N LEU A 83 -9.35 -5.93 -4.32
CA LEU A 83 -8.79 -4.91 -3.45
C LEU A 83 -9.75 -4.58 -2.28
N LYS A 84 -11.05 -4.40 -2.55
CA LYS A 84 -12.05 -4.20 -1.49
C LYS A 84 -12.06 -5.35 -0.49
N LYS A 85 -12.00 -6.60 -0.95
CA LYS A 85 -11.94 -7.78 -0.07
C LYS A 85 -10.68 -7.78 0.80
N ILE A 86 -9.53 -7.47 0.23
CA ILE A 86 -8.26 -7.36 0.98
C ILE A 86 -8.37 -6.27 2.05
N LEU A 87 -8.88 -5.09 1.68
CA LEU A 87 -9.07 -3.98 2.60
C LEU A 87 -10.01 -4.32 3.76
N LEU A 88 -11.10 -5.05 3.47
CA LEU A 88 -12.02 -5.54 4.50
C LEU A 88 -11.29 -6.46 5.47
N VAL A 89 -10.57 -7.48 4.96
CA VAL A 89 -9.81 -8.41 5.81
C VAL A 89 -8.80 -7.65 6.67
N CYS A 90 -7.93 -6.85 6.06
CA CYS A 90 -6.87 -6.12 6.77
C CYS A 90 -7.41 -5.14 7.81
N ASN A 91 -8.56 -4.49 7.56
CA ASN A 91 -9.18 -3.59 8.53
C ASN A 91 -9.97 -4.33 9.62
N THR A 92 -10.47 -5.54 9.36
CA THR A 92 -11.19 -6.36 10.35
C THR A 92 -10.28 -7.18 11.25
N SER A 93 -9.05 -7.51 10.84
CA SER A 93 -8.05 -8.18 11.70
C SER A 93 -7.70 -7.41 12.98
N VAL A 94 -8.11 -6.14 13.09
CA VAL A 94 -7.93 -5.28 14.27
C VAL A 94 -9.08 -5.43 15.28
N LYS A 95 -10.23 -6.01 14.90
CA LYS A 95 -11.46 -6.04 15.73
C LYS A 95 -11.65 -7.30 16.58
N LEU A 96 -10.64 -8.16 16.73
CA LEU A 96 -10.74 -9.40 17.53
C LEU A 96 -10.05 -9.33 18.91
N TYR A 97 -9.84 -8.14 19.46
CA TYR A 97 -9.48 -7.95 20.87
C TYR A 97 -10.25 -6.78 21.47
#